data_AF-A0A2A2D5H3-F1
#
_entry.id   AF-A0A2A2D5H3-F1
#
_cell.length_a   1.000
_cell.length_b   1.000
_cell.length_c   1.000
_cell.angle_alpha   90.00
_cell.angle_beta   90.00
_cell.angle_gamma   90.00
#
_symmetry.space_group_name_H-M   'P 1'
#
loop_
_entity.id
_entity.type
_entity.pdbx_description
1 polymer ?
#
loop_
_entity_poly.entity_id
_entity_poly.type
_entity_poly.pdbx_seq_one_letter_code
_entity_poly.pdbx_strand_id
1 'polypeptide(L)'
;MPVTRIIAEHGRTIASITGQPVATDLASFVEQVQDAVQIMDLGLAGHFRDDAESLGSAATYLVDAVGFDDDAPARAFLLGRASQHLADIDAADYL
;
A
#
# COMPACT_ATOMS: atom_id res chain seq x y z
N MET A 1 9.51 10.13 -4.41
CA MET A 1 8.05 10.38 -4.48
C MET A 1 7.56 10.85 -3.12
N PRO A 2 6.64 11.81 -3.01
CA PRO A 2 6.11 12.27 -1.72
C PRO A 2 4.96 11.38 -1.19
N VAL A 3 4.77 11.36 0.14
CA VAL A 3 3.70 10.60 0.82
C VAL A 3 2.31 11.00 0.34
N THR A 4 2.05 12.29 0.20
CA THR A 4 0.74 12.78 -0.28
C THR A 4 0.38 12.23 -1.65
N ARG A 5 1.38 11.95 -2.49
CA ARG A 5 1.17 11.37 -3.81
C ARG A 5 0.85 9.88 -3.76
N ILE A 6 1.58 9.09 -2.98
CA ILE A 6 1.29 7.65 -2.89
C ILE A 6 -0.12 7.38 -2.35
N ILE A 7 -0.54 8.17 -1.35
CA ILE A 7 -1.87 8.10 -0.77
C ILE A 7 -2.94 8.54 -1.78
N ALA A 8 -2.69 9.61 -2.53
CA ALA A 8 -3.64 10.08 -3.55
C ALA A 8 -3.80 9.09 -4.71
N GLU A 9 -2.73 8.40 -5.09
CA GLU A 9 -2.73 7.41 -6.18
C GLU A 9 -3.42 6.09 -5.74
N HIS A 10 -3.02 5.53 -4.60
CA HIS A 10 -3.41 4.15 -4.22
C HIS A 10 -4.40 4.08 -3.04
N GLY A 11 -4.59 5.17 -2.29
CA GLY A 11 -5.32 5.17 -1.03
C GLY A 11 -6.78 4.74 -1.15
N ARG A 12 -7.43 4.99 -2.30
CA ARG A 12 -8.82 4.57 -2.53
C ARG A 12 -8.96 3.07 -2.69
N THR A 13 -8.05 2.43 -3.42
CA THR A 13 -8.04 0.98 -3.62
C THR A 13 -7.84 0.27 -2.29
N ILE A 14 -6.83 0.70 -1.52
CA ILE A 14 -6.55 0.15 -0.19
C ILE A 14 -7.74 0.35 0.77
N ALA A 15 -8.31 1.55 0.80
CA ALA A 15 -9.51 1.84 1.58
C ALA A 15 -10.70 0.94 1.20
N SER A 16 -10.86 0.61 -0.08
CA SER A 16 -11.89 -0.31 -0.56
C SER A 16 -11.66 -1.74 -0.07
N ILE A 17 -10.40 -2.20 -0.07
CA ILE A 17 -10.04 -3.55 0.40
C ILE A 17 -10.29 -3.67 1.91
N THR A 18 -9.89 -2.66 2.69
CA THR A 18 -10.01 -2.69 4.15
C THR A 18 -11.39 -2.26 4.67
N GLY A 19 -12.20 -1.60 3.84
CA GLY A 19 -13.47 -1.00 4.26
C GLY A 19 -13.29 0.20 5.21
N GLN A 20 -12.12 0.86 5.18
CA GLN A 20 -11.78 1.99 6.03
C GLN A 20 -11.76 3.31 5.23
N PRO A 21 -11.85 4.50 5.86
CA PRO A 21 -11.60 5.76 5.19
C PRO A 21 -10.14 5.85 4.68
N VAL A 22 -9.91 6.57 3.58
CA VAL A 22 -8.55 6.77 3.03
C VAL A 22 -7.63 7.41 4.08
N ALA A 23 -6.47 6.80 4.32
CA ALA A 23 -5.45 7.34 5.20
C ALA A 23 -4.98 8.75 4.77
N THR A 24 -4.56 9.57 5.73
CA THR A 24 -4.10 10.94 5.46
C THR A 24 -2.61 11.16 5.66
N ASP A 25 -1.93 10.20 6.26
CA ASP A 25 -0.50 10.22 6.54
C ASP A 25 0.13 8.85 6.29
N LEU A 26 1.46 8.79 6.30
CA LEU A 26 2.21 7.58 5.97
C LEU A 26 1.96 6.46 6.98
N ALA A 27 1.87 6.78 8.28
CA ALA A 27 1.75 5.75 9.31
C ALA A 27 0.40 5.03 9.21
N SER A 28 -0.70 5.78 9.12
CA SER A 28 -2.02 5.19 8.90
C SER A 28 -2.12 4.48 7.54
N PHE A 29 -1.42 4.97 6.51
CA PHE A 29 -1.40 4.29 5.22
C PHE A 29 -0.65 2.95 5.28
N VAL A 30 0.45 2.86 6.04
CA VAL A 30 1.17 1.60 6.28
C VAL A 30 0.27 0.59 6.98
N GLU A 31 -0.42 1.00 8.05
CA GLU A 31 -1.37 0.15 8.77
C GLU A 31 -2.48 -0.37 7.83
N GLN A 32 -3.05 0.50 7.00
CA GLN A 32 -4.08 0.10 6.03
C GLN A 32 -3.57 -0.90 4.99
N VAL A 33 -2.35 -0.73 4.48
CA VAL A 33 -1.76 -1.68 3.53
C VAL A 33 -1.50 -3.02 4.20
N GLN A 34 -1.05 -3.04 5.46
CA GLN A 34 -0.86 -4.27 6.23
C GLN A 34 -2.19 -5.01 6.50
N ASP A 35 -3.25 -4.29 6.85
CA ASP A 35 -4.59 -4.85 7.02
C ASP A 35 -5.08 -5.45 5.69
N ALA A 36 -4.85 -4.76 4.57
CA ALA A 36 -5.21 -5.25 3.24
C ALA A 36 -4.47 -6.55 2.90
N VAL A 37 -3.18 -6.69 3.26
CA VAL A 37 -2.43 -7.96 3.12
C VAL A 37 -3.11 -9.08 3.89
N GLN A 38 -3.48 -8.83 5.15
CA GLN A 38 -4.14 -9.85 5.98
C GLN A 38 -5.50 -10.28 5.41
N ILE A 39 -6.29 -9.33 4.89
CA ILE A 39 -7.60 -9.62 4.28
C ILE A 39 -7.43 -10.51 3.04
N MET A 40 -6.43 -10.21 2.19
CA MET A 40 -6.13 -11.02 1.00
C MET A 40 -5.57 -12.40 1.36
N ASP A 41 -4.66 -12.49 2.34
CA ASP A 41 -4.07 -13.75 2.82
C ASP A 41 -5.11 -14.70 3.42
N LEU A 42 -6.10 -14.17 4.12
CA LEU A 42 -7.20 -14.95 4.70
C LEU A 42 -8.20 -15.47 3.65
N GLY A 43 -8.04 -15.10 2.36
CA GLY A 43 -8.94 -15.51 1.29
C GLY A 43 -10.37 -14.98 1.44
N LEU A 44 -10.58 -13.99 2.31
CA LEU A 44 -11.86 -13.27 2.47
C LEU A 44 -12.19 -12.47 1.20
N ALA A 45 -11.17 -12.22 0.41
CA ALA A 45 -11.24 -11.71 -0.94
C ALA A 45 -10.94 -12.92 -1.86
N GLY A 46 -11.93 -13.42 -2.62
CA GLY A 46 -11.90 -14.74 -3.27
C GLY A 46 -11.01 -14.94 -4.51
N HIS A 47 -10.25 -13.92 -4.94
CA HIS A 47 -9.44 -13.91 -6.18
C HIS A 47 -7.98 -13.38 -6.05
N PHE A 48 -7.44 -13.19 -4.84
CA PHE A 48 -6.35 -12.22 -4.59
C PHE A 48 -4.97 -12.83 -4.28
N ARG A 49 -4.74 -14.12 -4.55
CA ARG A 49 -3.53 -14.79 -4.06
C ARG A 49 -2.23 -14.28 -4.69
N ASP A 50 -2.24 -13.93 -5.97
CA ASP A 50 -1.07 -13.38 -6.66
C ASP A 50 -0.84 -11.90 -6.27
N ASP A 51 -1.92 -11.19 -5.94
CA ASP A 51 -1.87 -9.78 -5.52
C ASP A 51 -1.39 -9.62 -4.07
N ALA A 52 -1.64 -10.60 -3.20
CA ALA A 52 -1.17 -10.59 -1.81
C ALA A 52 0.37 -10.49 -1.69
N GLU A 53 1.12 -11.11 -2.62
CA GLU A 53 2.59 -11.03 -2.63
C GLU A 53 3.07 -9.62 -3.01
N SER A 54 2.44 -9.01 -4.02
CA SER A 54 2.79 -7.63 -4.43
C SER A 54 2.42 -6.64 -3.32
N LEU A 55 1.26 -6.83 -2.69
CA LEU A 55 0.82 -6.01 -1.56
C LEU A 55 1.73 -6.18 -0.32
N GLY A 56 2.18 -7.40 -0.03
CA GLY A 56 3.18 -7.66 1.02
C GLY A 56 4.53 -7.00 0.74
N SER A 57 4.96 -7.00 -0.51
CA SER A 57 6.16 -6.26 -0.95
C SER A 57 5.99 -4.75 -0.74
N ALA A 58 4.83 -4.20 -1.12
CA ALA A 58 4.51 -2.79 -0.88
C ALA A 58 4.54 -2.44 0.61
N ALA A 59 3.91 -3.27 1.46
CA ALA A 59 3.88 -3.09 2.91
C ALA A 59 5.30 -3.01 3.49
N THR A 60 6.20 -3.89 3.03
CA THR A 60 7.60 -3.92 3.49
C THR A 60 8.32 -2.61 3.16
N TYR A 61 8.24 -2.14 1.92
CA TYR A 61 8.87 -0.87 1.54
C TYR A 61 8.28 0.34 2.28
N LEU A 62 6.97 0.32 2.56
CA LEU A 62 6.31 1.38 3.33
C LEU A 62 6.79 1.40 4.78
N VAL A 63 6.89 0.24 5.44
CA VAL A 63 7.44 0.12 6.81
C VAL A 63 8.86 0.65 6.86
N ASP A 64 9.71 0.24 5.92
CA ASP A 64 11.09 0.73 5.85
C ASP A 64 11.13 2.26 5.65
N ALA A 65 10.22 2.81 4.84
CA ALA A 65 10.14 4.25 4.57
C ALA A 65 9.74 5.08 5.80
N VAL A 66 9.05 4.50 6.79
CA VAL A 66 8.74 5.18 8.07
C VAL A 66 10.00 5.44 8.89
N GLY A 67 11.03 4.59 8.74
CA GLY A 67 12.30 4.73 9.45
C GLY A 67 13.21 5.86 8.95
N PHE A 68 12.81 6.56 7.88
CA PHE A 68 13.59 7.65 7.28
C PHE A 68 12.91 9.01 7.46
N ASP A 69 13.73 10.06 7.56
CA ASP A 69 13.25 11.44 7.55
C ASP A 69 12.53 11.78 6.25
N ASP A 70 11.65 12.79 6.31
CA ASP A 70 10.79 13.17 5.19
C ASP A 70 11.57 13.54 3.91
N ASP A 71 12.72 14.22 4.09
CA ASP A 71 13.57 14.72 3.00
C ASP A 71 14.63 13.71 2.54
N ALA A 72 14.69 12.52 3.16
CA ALA A 72 15.69 11.52 2.83
C ALA A 72 15.45 10.95 1.41
N PRO A 73 16.46 10.97 0.51
CA PRO A 73 16.33 10.37 -0.82
C PRO A 73 15.97 8.88 -0.77
N ALA A 74 16.43 8.17 0.27
CA ALA A 74 16.11 6.77 0.52
C ALA A 74 14.59 6.56 0.74
N ARG A 75 13.94 7.46 1.49
CA ARG A 75 12.49 7.42 1.69
C ARG A 75 11.75 7.58 0.38
N ALA A 76 12.14 8.58 -0.41
CA ALA A 76 11.54 8.85 -1.71
C ALA A 76 11.67 7.68 -2.69
N PHE A 77 12.77 6.91 -2.60
CA PHE A 77 13.01 5.69 -3.36
C PHE A 77 12.12 4.53 -2.88
N LEU A 78 12.05 4.29 -1.57
CA LEU A 78 11.23 3.23 -0.97
C LEU A 78 9.74 3.43 -1.27
N LEU A 79 9.24 4.66 -1.10
CA LEU A 79 7.87 5.00 -1.49
C LEU A 79 7.62 4.70 -2.97
N GLY A 80 8.59 5.00 -3.84
CA GLY A 80 8.50 4.71 -5.27
C GLY A 80 8.42 3.21 -5.56
N ARG A 81 9.16 2.38 -4.82
CA ARG A 81 9.08 0.91 -4.92
C ARG A 81 7.73 0.39 -4.42
N ALA A 82 7.25 0.90 -3.29
CA ALA A 82 5.91 0.57 -2.80
C ALA A 82 4.83 0.90 -3.84
N SER A 83 4.88 2.08 -4.45
CA SER A 83 3.92 2.50 -5.49
C SER A 83 3.93 1.59 -6.71
N GLN A 84 5.09 1.10 -7.15
CA GLN A 84 5.17 0.13 -8.26
C GLN A 84 4.37 -1.13 -7.96
N HIS A 85 4.50 -1.67 -6.75
CA HIS A 85 3.76 -2.85 -6.33
C HIS A 85 2.26 -2.57 -6.12
N LEU A 86 1.91 -1.40 -5.58
CA LEU A 86 0.51 -0.99 -5.42
C LEU A 86 -0.19 -0.74 -6.76
N ALA A 87 0.54 -0.33 -7.81
CA ALA A 87 -0.02 -0.15 -9.14
C ALA A 87 -0.50 -1.47 -9.76
N ASP A 88 0.14 -2.60 -9.43
CA ASP A 88 -0.33 -3.92 -9.87
C ASP A 88 -1.70 -4.24 -9.24
N ILE A 89 -1.90 -3.83 -7.98
CA ILE A 89 -3.17 -3.98 -7.23
C ILE A 89 -4.25 -3.06 -7.81
N ASP A 90 -3.92 -1.81 -8.13
CA ASP A 90 -4.88 -0.88 -8.74
C ASP A 90 -5.33 -1.33 -10.14
N ALA A 91 -4.48 -2.05 -10.87
CA ALA A 91 -4.77 -2.56 -12.20
C ALA A 91 -5.63 -3.83 -12.17
N ALA A 92 -5.70 -4.50 -11.02
CA ALA A 92 -6.62 -5.61 -10.84
C ALA A 92 -8.05 -5.07 -10.73
N ASP A 93 -8.88 -5.38 -11.73
CA ASP A 93 -10.29 -5.04 -11.74
C ASP A 93 -11.01 -5.81 -10.63
N TYR A 94 -11.17 -5.17 -9.46
CA TYR A 94 -11.91 -5.71 -8.32
C TYR A 94 -13.40 -5.32 -8.32
N LEU A 95 -13.98 -5.05 -9.51
CA LEU A 95 -15.38 -4.65 -9.70
C LEU A 95 -16.24 -5.76 -10.30
#